data_AF-A0A3C0SJY4-F1
#
_entry.id   AF-A0A3C0SJY4-F1
#
_cell.length_a   1.000
_cell.length_b   1.000
_cell.length_c   1.000
_cell.angle_alpha   90.00
_cell.angle_beta   90.00
_cell.angle_gamma   90.00
#
_symmetry.space_group_name_H-M   'P 1'
#
loop_
_entity.id
_entity.type
_entity.pdbx_description
1 polymer ?
#
loop_
_entity_poly.entity_id
_entity_poly.type
_entity_poly.pdbx_seq_one_letter_code
_entity_poly.pdbx_strand_id
1 'polypeptide(L)' 'MGAEDMAYLLQRTRGSFCILGSGKKDGNNEYPHHHPRFDIDEDVLWIGPALFVQLSLDL' A
#
# COMPACT_ATOMS: atom_id res chain seq x y z
N MET A 1 -6.14 -9.58 7.89
CA MET A 1 -6.67 -8.79 6.75
C MET A 1 -7.98 -8.15 7.19
N GLY A 2 -8.10 -6.82 7.06
CA GLY A 2 -9.28 -6.05 7.45
C GLY A 2 -10.27 -5.85 6.30
N ALA A 3 -11.27 -5.00 6.52
CA ALA A 3 -12.20 -4.55 5.47
C ALA A 3 -11.69 -3.22 4.85
N GLU A 4 -11.85 -3.06 3.55
CA GLU A 4 -11.43 -1.88 2.78
C GLU A 4 -12.55 -1.50 1.79
N ASP A 5 -12.90 -0.22 1.72
CA ASP A 5 -14.07 0.22 0.95
C ASP A 5 -13.81 0.32 -0.57
N MET A 6 -12.54 0.25 -0.98
CA MET A 6 -12.11 0.07 -2.38
C MET A 6 -12.82 -1.10 -3.07
N ALA A 7 -13.27 -2.12 -2.32
CA ALA A 7 -14.07 -3.21 -2.85
C ALA A 7 -15.35 -2.73 -3.57
N TYR A 8 -15.99 -1.65 -3.12
CA TYR A 8 -17.17 -1.10 -3.80
C TYR A 8 -16.84 -0.46 -5.14
N LEU A 9 -15.65 0.13 -5.30
CA LEU A 9 -15.20 0.67 -6.59
C LEU A 9 -14.91 -0.47 -7.58
N LEU A 10 -14.25 -1.53 -7.11
CA LEU A 10 -13.92 -2.70 -7.93
C LEU A 10 -15.16 -3.53 -8.35
N GLN A 11 -16.31 -3.35 -7.69
CA GLN A 11 -17.59 -3.89 -8.16
C GLN A 11 -18.15 -3.15 -9.39
N ARG A 12 -17.75 -1.88 -9.61
CA ARG A 12 -18.34 -1.00 -10.63
C ARG A 12 -17.46 -0.83 -11.86
N THR A 13 -16.14 -0.89 -11.68
CA THR A 13 -15.18 -0.75 -12.77
C THR A 13 -14.07 -1.79 -12.65
N ARG A 14 -13.45 -2.15 -13.77
CA ARG A 14 -12.25 -2.97 -13.76
C ARG A 14 -11.12 -2.15 -13.14
N GLY A 15 -10.57 -2.65 -12.05
CA GLY A 15 -9.45 -2.03 -11.36
C GLY A 15 -8.63 -3.05 -10.60
N SER A 16 -7.58 -2.58 -9.94
CA SER A 16 -6.72 -3.38 -9.09
C SER A 16 -6.47 -2.64 -7.78
N PHE A 17 -6.31 -3.39 -6.70
CA PHE A 17 -5.87 -2.89 -5.41
C PHE A 17 -4.63 -3.67 -5.00
N CYS A 18 -3.56 -2.96 -4.64
CA CYS A 18 -2.29 -3.55 -4.27
C CYS A 18 -1.79 -2.97 -2.96
N ILE A 19 -0.92 -3.72 -2.29
CA ILE A 19 -0.30 -3.33 -1.02
C ILE A 19 1.17 -3.05 -1.29
N LEU A 20 1.64 -1.87 -0.90
CA LEU A 20 3.06 -1.55 -0.83
C LEU A 20 3.58 -1.98 0.54
N GLY A 21 4.51 -2.94 0.57
CA GLY A 21 5.17 -3.32 1.81
C GLY A 21 6.07 -2.20 2.32
N SER A 22 5.85 -1.75 3.56
CA SER A 22 6.60 -0.68 4.21
C SER A 22 7.20 -1.09 5.57
N GLY A 23 7.39 -2.39 5.80
CA GLY A 23 8.06 -2.89 7.00
C GLY A 23 9.56 -2.62 6.95
N LYS A 24 10.16 -2.21 8.08
CA LYS A 24 11.60 -2.00 8.19
C LYS A 24 12.34 -3.34 8.18
N LYS A 25 13.48 -3.41 7.47
CA LYS A 25 14.25 -4.66 7.27
C LYS A 25 14.97 -5.16 8.52
N ASP A 26 15.18 -4.32 9.51
CA ASP A 26 15.91 -4.65 10.74
C ASP A 26 15.02 -5.34 11.80
N GLY A 27 13.75 -5.57 11.50
CA GLY A 27 12.78 -6.20 12.41
C GLY A 27 12.36 -5.30 13.57
N ASN A 28 12.89 -4.09 13.68
CA ASN A 28 12.40 -3.10 14.61
C ASN A 28 11.13 -2.48 14.05
N ASN A 29 10.08 -2.35 14.86
CA ASN A 29 8.79 -1.74 14.49
C ASN A 29 7.89 -2.54 13.52
N GLU A 30 7.81 -3.87 13.63
CA GLU A 30 6.74 -4.66 12.97
C GLU A 30 5.37 -4.54 13.70
N TYR A 31 4.92 -3.32 13.97
CA TYR A 31 3.58 -3.10 14.52
C TYR A 31 2.53 -3.05 13.40
N PRO A 32 1.40 -3.77 13.53
CA PRO A 32 0.40 -3.80 12.46
C PRO A 32 -0.33 -2.46 12.34
N HIS A 33 -1.03 -2.27 11.21
CA HIS A 33 -2.01 -1.20 11.06
C HIS A 33 -2.97 -1.16 12.26
N HIS A 34 -3.32 0.05 12.70
CA HIS A 34 -4.14 0.36 13.91
C HIS A 34 -3.46 0.16 15.27
N HIS A 35 -2.19 -0.23 15.33
CA HIS A 35 -1.45 -0.27 16.59
C HIS A 35 -0.90 1.13 16.97
N PRO A 36 -0.87 1.54 18.27
CA PRO A 36 -0.36 2.86 18.68
C PRO A 36 1.13 3.12 18.38
N ARG A 37 1.89 2.06 18.11
CA ARG A 37 3.30 2.11 17.71
C ARG A 37 3.50 1.83 16.21
N PHE A 38 2.42 1.86 15.43
CA PHE A 38 2.52 1.70 13.97
C PHE A 38 3.51 2.72 13.41
N ASP A 39 4.39 2.23 12.55
CA ASP A 39 5.45 2.99 11.91
C ASP A 39 5.77 2.34 10.55
N ILE A 40 6.44 3.09 9.68
CA ILE A 40 6.73 2.67 8.30
C ILE A 40 8.20 2.94 7.93
N ASP A 41 8.69 2.20 6.94
CA ASP A 41 9.93 2.50 6.23
C ASP A 41 9.65 3.59 5.18
N GLU A 42 10.17 4.80 5.40
CA GLU A 42 9.97 5.92 4.47
C GLU A 42 10.84 5.79 3.20
N ASP A 43 11.91 4.97 3.24
CA ASP A 43 12.81 4.76 2.10
C ASP A 43 12.12 4.03 0.92
N VAL A 44 10.92 3.47 1.14
CA VAL A 44 10.12 2.81 0.11
C VAL A 44 8.95 3.66 -0.40
N LEU A 45 8.68 4.84 0.17
CA LEU A 45 7.49 5.63 -0.19
C LEU A 45 7.48 6.07 -1.66
N TRP A 46 8.65 6.24 -2.28
CA TRP A 46 8.77 6.59 -3.69
C TRP A 46 8.24 5.50 -4.65
N ILE A 47 8.15 4.23 -4.19
CA ILE A 47 7.67 3.12 -5.02
C ILE A 47 6.20 3.30 -5.38
N GLY A 48 5.38 3.80 -4.45
CA GLY A 48 3.96 4.06 -4.67
C GLY A 48 3.68 4.99 -5.87
N PRO A 49 4.16 6.24 -5.88
CA PRO A 49 3.97 7.14 -7.02
C PRO A 49 4.64 6.62 -8.31
N ALA A 50 5.81 5.98 -8.22
CA ALA A 50 6.46 5.39 -9.39
C ALA A 50 5.57 4.30 -10.04
N LEU A 51 4.94 3.44 -9.23
CA LEU A 51 4.00 2.42 -9.70
C LEU A 51 2.80 3.05 -10.42
N PHE A 52 2.18 4.09 -9.84
CA PHE A 52 1.03 4.77 -10.45
C PHE A 52 1.38 5.51 -11.75
N VAL A 53 2.55 6.18 -11.78
CA VAL A 53 3.04 6.85 -13.00
C VAL A 53 3.29 5.83 -14.10
N GLN A 54 4.01 4.75 -13.80
CA GLN A 54 4.28 3.71 -14.78
C GLN A 54 2.98 3.08 -15.31
N LEU A 55 2.03 2.77 -14.42
CA LEU A 55 0.72 2.25 -14.81
C LEU A 55 -0.05 3.20 -15.74
N SER A 56 0.05 4.51 -15.50
CA SER A 56 -0.60 5.52 -16.33
C SER A 56 0.06 5.68 -17.71
N LEU A 57 1.33 5.32 -17.86
CA LEU A 57 2.05 5.36 -19.13
C LEU A 57 1.82 4.08 -19.96
N ASP A 58 1.60 2.95 -19.29
CA ASP A 58 1.45 1.64 -19.94
C ASP A 58 0.02 1.31 -20.38
N LEU A 59 -0.99 1.99 -19.82
CA LEU A 59 -2.42 1.83 -20.14
C LEU A 59 -2.89 2.82 -21.22
#